data_AF-A0A7J3KDQ7-F1
#
_entry.id   AF-A0A7J3KDQ7-F1
#
_cell.length_a   1.000
_cell.length_b   1.000
_cell.length_c   1.000
_cell.angle_alpha   90.00
_cell.angle_beta   90.00
_cell.angle_gamma   90.00
#
_symmetry.space_group_name_H-M   'P 1'
#
loop_
_entity.id
_entity.type
_entity.pdbx_description
1 polymer ?
#
loop_
_entity_poly.entity_id
_entity_poly.type
_entity_poly.pdbx_seq_one_letter_code
_entity_poly.pdbx_strand_id
1 'polypeptide(L)'
;MIDFAYQEFRRCLREIEKGKLNYREAALELADNYSFPMKELNKVLEIGARKRFEELLRYISNGYLHLEKEALGLCMEYGLPYERLWKALEEGKRNEYKLF
;
A
#
# COMPACT_ATOMS: atom_id res chain seq x y z
N MET A 1 -14.33 26.42 14.33
CA MET A 1 -13.57 26.29 13.08
C MET A 1 -12.99 24.89 13.06
N ILE A 2 -13.34 24.05 12.08
CA ILE A 2 -12.64 22.77 11.91
C ILE A 2 -11.25 23.12 11.37
N ASP A 3 -10.23 22.78 12.14
CA ASP A 3 -8.83 23.02 11.79
C ASP A 3 -8.52 22.46 10.39
N PHE A 4 -7.94 23.28 9.53
CA PHE A 4 -7.54 22.90 8.17
C PHE A 4 -6.62 21.67 8.19
N ALA A 5 -5.72 21.60 9.18
CA ALA A 5 -4.81 20.49 9.31
C ALA A 5 -5.51 19.19 9.75
N TYR A 6 -6.64 19.26 10.46
CA TYR A 6 -7.44 18.08 10.77
C TYR A 6 -8.17 17.54 9.53
N GLN A 7 -8.59 18.44 8.62
CA GLN A 7 -9.17 18.02 7.34
C GLN A 7 -8.14 17.32 6.46
N GLU A 8 -6.93 17.85 6.41
CA GLU A 8 -5.83 17.23 5.65
C GLU A 8 -5.43 15.89 6.26
N PHE A 9 -5.39 15.76 7.59
CA PHE A 9 -5.17 14.46 8.24
C PHE A 9 -6.21 13.41 7.81
N ARG A 10 -7.51 13.76 7.87
CA ARG A 10 -8.57 12.85 7.41
C ARG A 10 -8.48 12.54 5.91
N ARG A 11 -7.98 13.47 5.09
CA ARG A 11 -7.70 13.21 3.69
C ARG A 11 -6.56 12.19 3.53
N CYS A 12 -5.45 12.35 4.25
CA CYS A 12 -4.34 11.40 4.24
C CYS A 12 -4.82 9.99 4.61
N LEU A 13 -5.59 9.84 5.68
CA LEU A 13 -6.15 8.54 6.09
C LEU A 13 -6.98 7.91 4.96
N ARG A 14 -7.90 8.65 4.35
CA ARG A 14 -8.73 8.14 3.25
C ARG A 14 -7.94 7.74 2.01
N GLU A 15 -6.86 8.46 1.69
CA GLU A 15 -6.01 8.10 0.55
C GLU A 15 -5.16 6.86 0.86
N ILE A 16 -4.65 6.73 2.08
CA ILE A 16 -3.98 5.50 2.56
C ILE A 16 -4.94 4.32 2.47
N GLU A 17 -6.19 4.46 2.95
CA GLU A 17 -7.20 3.41 2.85
C GLU A 17 -7.51 2.98 1.41
N LYS A 18 -7.17 3.79 0.40
CA LYS A 18 -7.29 3.43 -1.03
C LYS A 18 -6.03 2.76 -1.60
N GLY A 19 -4.99 2.58 -0.79
CA GLY A 19 -3.70 2.01 -1.20
C GLY A 19 -2.63 3.03 -1.55
N LYS A 20 -2.87 4.34 -1.35
CA LYS A 20 -1.87 5.38 -1.62
C LYS A 20 -0.96 5.59 -0.41
N LEU A 21 0.06 4.74 -0.30
CA LEU A 21 0.98 4.73 0.85
C LEU A 21 1.96 5.91 0.88
N ASN A 22 2.07 6.69 -0.20
CA ASN A 22 2.86 7.93 -0.23
C ASN A 22 2.37 9.00 0.75
N TYR A 23 1.15 8.86 1.30
CA TYR A 23 0.61 9.75 2.34
C TYR A 23 0.97 9.31 3.78
N ARG A 24 1.70 8.20 3.95
CA ARG A 24 2.04 7.63 5.26
C ARG A 24 2.81 8.61 6.14
N GLU A 25 3.87 9.22 5.62
CA GLU A 25 4.70 10.15 6.40
C GLU A 25 3.88 11.35 6.89
N ALA A 26 3.14 11.98 5.99
CA ALA A 26 2.23 13.08 6.34
C ALA A 26 1.16 12.66 7.38
N ALA A 27 0.61 11.44 7.27
CA ALA A 27 -0.35 10.93 8.24
C ALA A 27 0.28 10.68 9.63
N LEU A 28 1.53 10.23 9.69
CA LEU A 28 2.27 10.01 10.93
C LEU A 28 2.56 11.35 11.65
N GLU A 29 3.05 12.34 10.91
CA GLU A 29 3.31 13.69 11.46
C GLU A 29 2.04 14.33 12.02
N LEU A 30 0.93 14.22 11.29
CA LEU A 30 -0.34 14.79 11.73
C LEU A 30 -0.98 14.00 12.88
N ALA A 31 -0.77 12.68 12.95
CA ALA A 31 -1.32 11.86 14.04
C ALA A 31 -0.81 12.29 15.41
N ASP A 32 0.48 12.64 15.51
CA ASP A 32 1.09 13.14 16.75
C ASP A 32 0.44 14.45 17.21
N ASN A 33 0.26 15.40 16.27
CA ASN A 33 -0.38 16.69 16.52
C ASN A 33 -1.82 16.60 17.04
N TYR A 34 -2.54 15.55 16.65
CA TYR A 34 -3.95 15.35 17.03
C TYR A 34 -4.14 14.28 18.11
N SER A 35 -3.05 13.78 18.72
CA SER A 35 -3.10 12.67 19.68
C SER A 35 -3.91 11.47 19.14
N PHE A 36 -3.81 11.22 17.83
CA PHE A 36 -4.56 10.16 17.19
C PHE A 36 -4.00 8.80 17.64
N PRO A 37 -4.84 7.82 18.01
CA PRO A 37 -4.34 6.55 18.51
C PRO A 37 -3.48 5.84 17.46
N MET A 38 -2.21 5.58 17.80
CA MET A 38 -1.28 4.95 16.86
C MET A 38 -1.73 3.55 16.41
N LYS A 39 -2.46 2.86 17.29
CA LYS A 39 -3.12 1.59 16.97
C LYS A 39 -4.16 1.72 15.85
N GLU A 40 -4.89 2.83 15.80
CA GLU A 40 -5.86 3.09 14.72
C GLU A 40 -5.15 3.48 13.42
N LEU A 41 -4.08 4.26 13.51
CA LEU A 41 -3.29 4.63 12.33
C LEU A 41 -2.66 3.39 11.69
N ASN A 42 -2.11 2.49 12.51
CA ASN A 42 -1.54 1.23 12.03
C ASN A 42 -2.59 0.36 11.31
N LYS A 43 -3.84 0.30 11.82
CA LYS A 43 -4.93 -0.40 11.12
C LYS A 43 -5.21 0.20 9.74
N VAL A 44 -5.23 1.53 9.65
CA VAL A 44 -5.45 2.23 8.36
C VAL A 44 -4.31 1.92 7.39
N LEU A 45 -3.06 1.95 7.87
CA LEU A 45 -1.88 1.59 7.09
C LEU A 45 -1.93 0.14 6.60
N GLU A 46 -2.31 -0.82 7.46
CA GLU A 46 -2.49 -2.23 7.07
C GLU A 46 -3.55 -2.41 6.00
N ILE A 47 -4.70 -1.71 6.11
CA ILE A 47 -5.76 -1.75 5.09
C ILE A 47 -5.23 -1.22 3.77
N GLY A 48 -4.52 -0.09 3.80
CA GLY A 48 -3.90 0.51 2.62
C GLY A 48 -2.87 -0.42 1.97
N ALA A 49 -1.97 -1.00 2.78
CA ALA A 49 -0.94 -1.92 2.33
C ALA A 49 -1.53 -3.15 1.64
N ARG A 50 -2.60 -3.74 2.20
CA ARG A 50 -3.31 -4.85 1.56
C ARG A 50 -3.86 -4.45 0.19
N LYS A 51 -4.52 -3.28 0.07
CA LYS A 51 -5.06 -2.84 -1.22
C LYS A 51 -3.97 -2.57 -2.25
N ARG A 52 -2.88 -1.90 -1.84
CA ARG A 52 -1.75 -1.65 -2.71
C ARG A 52 -1.12 -2.96 -3.18
N PHE A 53 -0.96 -3.92 -2.27
CA PHE A 53 -0.47 -5.24 -2.60
C PHE A 53 -1.35 -5.95 -3.64
N GLU A 54 -2.68 -5.96 -3.46
CA GLU A 54 -3.60 -6.53 -4.46
C GLU A 54 -3.46 -5.87 -5.84
N GLU A 55 -3.27 -4.56 -5.87
CA GLU A 55 -3.05 -3.80 -7.11
C GLU A 55 -1.72 -4.21 -7.76
N LEU A 56 -0.63 -4.28 -6.98
CA LEU A 56 0.69 -4.71 -7.46
C LEU A 56 0.65 -6.13 -8.01
N LEU A 57 -0.04 -7.06 -7.33
CA LEU A 57 -0.19 -8.43 -7.83
C LEU A 57 -0.84 -8.46 -9.22
N ARG A 58 -1.87 -7.65 -9.47
CA ARG A 58 -2.52 -7.57 -10.79
C ARG A 58 -1.56 -7.06 -11.86
N TYR A 59 -0.82 -5.99 -11.57
CA TYR A 59 0.18 -5.49 -12.53
C TYR A 59 1.29 -6.51 -12.77
N ILE A 60 1.81 -7.11 -11.72
CA ILE A 60 2.85 -8.14 -11.82
C ILE A 60 2.35 -9.32 -12.67
N SER A 61 1.16 -9.85 -12.40
CA SER A 61 0.51 -10.90 -13.21
C SER A 61 0.38 -10.52 -14.69
N ASN A 62 0.21 -9.23 -15.00
CA ASN A 62 0.14 -8.73 -16.38
C ASN A 62 1.51 -8.49 -17.04
N GLY A 63 2.62 -8.80 -16.35
CA GLY A 63 3.98 -8.71 -16.88
C GLY A 63 4.80 -7.51 -16.40
N TYR A 64 4.27 -6.67 -15.49
CA TYR A 64 5.02 -5.53 -14.94
C TYR A 64 5.96 -5.96 -13.79
N LEU A 65 6.97 -6.77 -14.10
CA LEU A 65 7.84 -7.43 -13.11
C LEU A 65 8.70 -6.47 -12.27
N HIS A 66 9.00 -5.26 -12.77
CA HIS A 66 9.77 -4.25 -12.05
C HIS A 66 9.12 -3.81 -10.70
N LEU A 67 7.83 -4.10 -10.52
CA LEU A 67 7.07 -3.83 -9.30
C LEU A 67 7.29 -4.87 -8.19
N GLU A 68 8.03 -5.96 -8.47
CA GLU A 68 8.33 -7.02 -7.50
C GLU A 68 8.88 -6.49 -6.18
N LYS A 69 9.85 -5.58 -6.25
CA LYS A 69 10.53 -5.04 -5.07
C LYS A 69 9.57 -4.30 -4.13
N GLU A 70 8.62 -3.56 -4.70
CA GLU A 70 7.59 -2.86 -3.93
C GLU A 70 6.66 -3.86 -3.24
N ALA A 71 6.17 -4.86 -3.97
CA ALA A 71 5.29 -5.88 -3.43
C ALA A 71 5.98 -6.71 -2.33
N LEU A 72 7.26 -7.05 -2.51
CA LEU A 72 8.07 -7.74 -1.53
C LEU A 72 8.24 -6.91 -0.25
N GLY A 73 8.48 -5.60 -0.39
CA GLY A 73 8.53 -4.67 0.73
C GLY A 73 7.25 -4.72 1.57
N LEU A 74 6.08 -4.75 0.93
CA LEU A 74 4.80 -4.87 1.63
C LEU A 74 4.62 -6.22 2.34
N CYS A 75 5.10 -7.32 1.76
CA CYS A 75 5.12 -8.63 2.42
C CYS A 75 5.95 -8.61 3.70
N MET A 76 7.15 -8.03 3.65
CA MET A 76 8.06 -7.93 4.79
C MET A 76 7.49 -7.04 5.89
N GLU A 77 7.00 -5.85 5.51
CA GLU A 77 6.59 -4.83 6.47
C GLU A 77 5.25 -5.14 7.14
N TYR A 78 4.29 -5.72 6.40
CA TYR A 78 2.92 -5.93 6.87
C TYR A 78 2.53 -7.40 7.01
N GLY A 79 3.47 -8.33 6.86
CA GLY A 79 3.22 -9.78 6.97
C GLY A 79 2.26 -10.30 5.90
N LEU A 80 2.29 -9.72 4.69
CA LEU A 80 1.45 -10.15 3.57
C LEU A 80 1.97 -11.47 2.97
N PRO A 81 1.10 -12.31 2.39
CA PRO A 81 1.46 -13.66 1.98
C PRO A 81 2.37 -13.68 0.75
N TYR A 82 3.64 -14.05 0.93
CA TYR A 82 4.64 -14.23 -0.14
C TYR A 82 4.17 -15.18 -1.23
N GLU A 83 3.43 -16.23 -0.88
CA GLU A 83 2.89 -17.21 -1.84
C GLU A 83 2.05 -16.55 -2.94
N ARG A 84 1.32 -15.48 -2.62
CA ARG A 84 0.52 -14.75 -3.61
C ARG A 84 1.39 -13.95 -4.57
N LEU A 85 2.46 -13.35 -4.05
CA LEU A 85 3.45 -12.65 -4.87
C LEU A 85 4.17 -13.61 -5.83
N TRP A 86 4.59 -14.78 -5.35
CA TRP A 86 5.23 -15.80 -6.19
C TRP A 86 4.34 -16.24 -7.35
N LYS A 87 3.06 -16.51 -7.09
CA LYS A 87 2.09 -16.85 -8.15
C LYS A 87 1.95 -15.73 -9.18
N ALA A 88 1.84 -14.48 -8.74
CA ALA A 88 1.74 -13.34 -9.65
C ALA A 88 3.01 -13.18 -10.51
N LEU A 89 4.20 -13.38 -9.92
CA LEU A 89 5.47 -13.32 -10.65
C LEU A 89 5.59 -14.42 -11.71
N GLU A 90 5.17 -15.65 -11.39
CA GLU A 90 5.16 -16.74 -12.37
C GLU A 90 4.22 -16.47 -13.54
N GLU A 91 3.02 -15.96 -13.26
CA GLU A 91 2.06 -15.55 -14.28
C GLU A 91 2.58 -14.38 -15.12
N GLY A 92 3.15 -13.37 -14.46
CA GLY A 92 3.77 -12.20 -15.07
C GLY A 92 4.88 -12.56 -16.05
N LYS A 93 5.79 -13.45 -15.65
CA LYS A 93 6.86 -13.95 -16.54
C LYS A 93 6.29 -14.58 -17.81
N ARG A 94 5.23 -15.39 -17.70
CA ARG A 94 4.59 -16.01 -18.88
C ARG A 94 3.93 -14.99 -19.80
N ASN A 95 3.43 -13.88 -19.25
CA ASN A 95 2.77 -12.82 -20.02
C ASN A 95 3.75 -11.80 -20.61
N GLU A 96 4.90 -11.58 -19.98
CA GLU A 96 6.00 -10.78 -20.53
C GLU A 96 6.44 -11.35 -21.89
N TYR A 97 6.59 -12.68 -22.01
CA TYR A 97 6.92 -13.35 -23.27
C TYR A 97 5.84 -13.25 -24.37
N LYS A 98 4.62 -12.78 -24.06
CA LYS A 98 3.55 -12.57 -25.06
C LYS A 98 3.47 -11.12 -25.55
N LEU A 99 4.16 -10.20 -24.87
CA LEU A 99 4.18 -8.78 -25.21
C LEU A 99 5.32 -8.42 -26.17
N PHE A 100 6.18 -9.39 -26.52
CA PHE A 100 7.25 -9.32 -27.52
C PHE A 100 6.99 -10.32 -28.65
#